data_AF-A0A353RDR9-F1
#
_entry.id   AF-A0A353RDR9-F1
#
_cell.length_a   1.000
_cell.length_b   1.000
_cell.length_c   1.000
_cell.angle_alpha   90.00
_cell.angle_beta   90.00
_cell.angle_gamma   90.00
#
_symmetry.space_group_name_H-M   'P 1'
#
loop_
_entity.id
_entity.type
_entity.pdbx_description
1 polymer ?
#
loop_
_entity_poly.entity_id
_entity_poly.type
_entity_poly.pdbx_seq_one_letter_code
_entity_poly.pdbx_strand_id
1 'polypeptide(L)'
;MPSGITLDELRKLCKDETIQLTDHARLRCQERGLRYSDLKAAVLNGEIIEQYPSDYPYPSCLVLGTSVVGRQIHVVCGIGSGRLGLITAYIPDPAKWAPDLKTRKESAR
;
A
#
# COMPACT_ATOMS: atom_id res chain seq x y z
N MET A 1 20.08 10.01 -6.82
CA MET A 1 19.29 9.83 -5.58
C MET A 1 17.97 9.22 -6.01
N PRO A 2 17.54 8.04 -5.52
CA PRO A 2 16.25 7.50 -5.95
C PRO A 2 15.15 8.39 -5.36
N SER A 3 14.36 9.03 -6.22
CA SER A 3 13.37 10.07 -5.89
C SER A 3 12.07 9.49 -5.31
N GLY A 4 12.12 8.37 -4.60
CA GLY A 4 10.94 7.60 -4.21
C GLY A 4 11.12 6.83 -2.91
N ILE A 5 10.01 6.36 -2.36
CA ILE A 5 9.98 5.62 -1.10
C ILE A 5 10.69 4.27 -1.28
N THR A 6 11.55 3.89 -0.34
CA THR A 6 12.18 2.57 -0.38
C THR A 6 11.42 1.54 0.46
N LEU A 7 11.49 0.28 0.06
CA LEU A 7 10.84 -0.82 0.79
C LEU A 7 11.44 -1.00 2.19
N ASP A 8 12.74 -0.74 2.35
CA ASP A 8 13.40 -0.82 3.66
C ASP A 8 12.91 0.26 4.62
N GLU A 9 12.67 1.47 4.15
CA GLU A 9 12.05 2.54 4.96
C GLU A 9 10.62 2.17 5.38
N LEU A 10 9.81 1.66 4.44
CA LEU A 10 8.45 1.19 4.75
C LEU A 10 8.48 0.12 5.83
N ARG A 11 9.32 -0.90 5.66
CA ARG A 11 9.46 -2.02 6.61
C ARG A 11 9.94 -1.55 7.97
N LYS A 12 10.91 -0.63 8.03
CA LYS A 12 11.41 -0.06 9.27
C LYS A 12 10.29 0.66 10.01
N LEU A 13 9.64 1.64 9.38
CA LEU A 13 8.57 2.42 10.00
C LEU A 13 7.37 1.56 10.42
N CYS A 14 7.08 0.52 9.64
CA CYS A 14 6.04 -0.46 9.92
C CYS A 14 6.33 -1.31 11.18
N LYS A 15 7.61 -1.62 11.43
CA LYS A 15 8.07 -2.36 12.63
C LYS A 15 8.18 -1.45 13.85
N ASP A 16 8.60 -0.20 13.67
CA ASP A 16 8.79 0.78 14.74
C ASP A 16 7.46 1.32 15.32
N GLU A 17 6.32 0.74 14.92
CA GLU A 17 4.95 1.11 15.35
C GLU A 17 4.59 2.59 15.07
N THR A 18 5.31 3.24 14.15
CA THR A 18 5.10 4.63 13.73
C THR A 18 4.00 4.77 12.66
N ILE A 19 3.01 3.86 12.66
CA ILE A 19 1.98 3.81 11.64
C ILE A 19 0.84 4.78 11.96
N GLN A 20 0.44 5.57 10.96
CA GLN A 20 -0.75 6.39 10.98
C GLN A 20 -1.79 5.83 10.02
N LEU A 21 -3.00 5.61 10.53
CA LEU A 21 -4.16 5.22 9.74
C LEU A 21 -5.30 6.18 10.11
N THR A 22 -5.87 6.85 9.12
CA THR A 22 -7.02 7.73 9.36
C THR A 22 -8.28 6.91 9.59
N ASP A 23 -9.28 7.48 10.26
CA ASP A 23 -10.58 6.81 10.43
C ASP A 23 -11.25 6.49 9.09
N HIS A 24 -11.09 7.36 8.09
CA HIS A 24 -11.58 7.10 6.73
C HIS A 24 -10.90 5.87 6.12
N ALA A 25 -9.58 5.78 6.22
CA ALA A 25 -8.82 4.64 5.72
C ALA A 25 -9.21 3.34 6.43
N ARG A 26 -9.38 3.40 7.76
CA ARG A 26 -9.84 2.28 8.59
C ARG A 26 -11.22 1.78 8.15
N LEU A 27 -12.20 2.68 8.03
CA LEU A 27 -13.56 2.32 7.63
C LEU A 27 -13.59 1.68 6.24
N ARG A 28 -12.89 2.28 5.27
CA ARG A 28 -12.79 1.73 3.90
C ARG A 28 -12.18 0.33 3.86
N CYS A 29 -11.15 0.07 4.66
CA CYS A 29 -10.55 -1.25 4.74
C CYS A 29 -11.54 -2.24 5.36
N GLN A 30 -12.25 -1.84 6.42
CA GLN A 30 -13.24 -2.67 7.08
C GLN A 30 -14.42 -3.03 6.15
N GLU A 31 -14.92 -2.08 5.35
CA GLU A 31 -15.95 -2.32 4.31
C GLU A 31 -15.50 -3.39 3.29
N ARG A 32 -14.19 -3.52 3.07
CA ARG A 32 -13.57 -4.49 2.15
C ARG A 32 -13.14 -5.79 2.84
N GLY A 33 -13.44 -5.94 4.13
CA GLY A 33 -13.03 -7.09 4.94
C GLY A 33 -11.52 -7.15 5.20
N LEU A 34 -10.80 -6.03 5.06
CA LEU A 34 -9.37 -5.91 5.32
C LEU A 34 -9.12 -5.31 6.70
N ARG A 35 -8.30 -5.99 7.50
CA ARG A 35 -7.93 -5.55 8.84
C ARG A 35 -6.60 -4.82 8.80
N TYR A 36 -6.34 -4.03 9.83
CA TYR A 36 -5.03 -3.38 10.02
C TYR A 36 -3.85 -4.36 9.94
N SER A 37 -4.00 -5.56 10.50
CA SER A 37 -3.00 -6.62 10.44
C SER A 37 -2.71 -7.10 9.01
N ASP A 38 -3.72 -7.10 8.14
CA ASP A 38 -3.56 -7.46 6.72
C ASP A 38 -2.68 -6.44 6.00
N LEU A 39 -2.93 -5.14 6.24
CA LEU A 39 -2.14 -4.05 5.67
C LEU A 39 -0.69 -4.13 6.17
N LYS A 40 -0.51 -4.35 7.47
CA LYS A 40 0.83 -4.49 8.07
C LYS A 40 1.60 -5.65 7.44
N ALA A 41 0.97 -6.83 7.32
CA ALA A 41 1.57 -8.00 6.71
C ALA A 41 1.93 -7.76 5.23
N ALA A 42 1.04 -7.10 4.49
CA ALA A 42 1.26 -6.77 3.09
C ALA A 42 2.42 -5.79 2.89
N VAL A 43 2.54 -4.75 3.72
CA VAL A 43 3.67 -3.80 3.64
C VAL A 43 4.99 -4.47 4.03
N LEU A 44 4.99 -5.32 5.06
CA LEU A 44 6.22 -5.98 5.52
C LEU A 44 6.78 -6.98 4.50
N ASN A 45 5.91 -7.75 3.84
CA ASN A 45 6.30 -8.86 2.97
C ASN A 45 6.08 -8.58 1.48
N GLY A 46 5.55 -7.41 1.14
CA GLY A 46 5.23 -7.04 -0.24
C GLY A 46 6.37 -6.39 -0.99
N GLU A 47 6.03 -5.86 -2.15
CA GLU A 47 6.89 -5.12 -3.05
C GLU A 47 6.22 -3.83 -3.52
N ILE A 48 7.01 -2.77 -3.73
CA ILE A 48 6.51 -1.53 -4.32
C ILE A 48 6.36 -1.76 -5.83
N ILE A 49 5.15 -1.58 -6.35
CA ILE A 49 4.82 -1.75 -7.77
C ILE A 49 4.62 -0.40 -8.48
N GLU A 50 4.24 0.65 -7.74
CA GLU A 50 4.14 2.02 -8.28
C GLU A 50 4.63 3.04 -7.26
N GLN A 51 5.20 4.13 -7.75
CA GLN A 51 5.69 5.26 -6.96
C GLN A 51 4.91 6.52 -7.36
N TYR A 52 4.48 7.28 -6.36
CA TYR A 52 3.76 8.54 -6.53
C TYR A 52 4.50 9.67 -5.79
N PRO A 53 5.67 10.09 -6.29
CA PRO A 53 6.49 11.11 -5.62
C PRO A 53 5.85 12.50 -5.60
N SER A 54 4.87 12.74 -6.48
CA SER A 54 4.17 14.02 -6.62
C SER A 54 2.88 14.10 -5.79
N ASP A 55 2.55 13.07 -5.01
CA ASP A 55 1.37 13.08 -4.14
C ASP A 55 1.51 14.13 -3.03
N TYR A 56 0.37 14.71 -2.65
CA TYR A 56 0.26 15.71 -1.60
C TYR A 56 -0.54 15.15 -0.41
N PRO A 57 -0.16 15.41 0.86
CA PRO A 57 0.94 16.28 1.32
C PRO A 57 2.33 15.63 1.31
N TYR A 58 2.41 14.32 1.09
CA TYR A 58 3.66 13.56 1.10
C TYR A 58 3.68 12.55 -0.05
N PRO A 59 4.88 12.18 -0.55
CA PRO A 59 5.04 11.08 -1.48
C PRO A 59 4.32 9.82 -0.99
N SER A 60 3.74 9.09 -1.94
CA SER A 60 3.10 7.81 -1.67
C SER A 60 3.55 6.75 -2.66
N CYS A 61 3.19 5.50 -2.41
CA CYS A 61 3.51 4.36 -3.26
C CYS A 61 2.43 3.29 -3.15
N LEU A 62 2.36 2.44 -4.16
CA LEU A 62 1.49 1.27 -4.19
C LEU A 62 2.32 0.02 -3.91
N VAL A 63 1.94 -0.72 -2.88
CA VAL A 63 2.55 -1.99 -2.51
C VAL A 63 1.61 -3.13 -2.87
N LEU A 64 2.10 -4.11 -3.62
CA LEU A 64 1.49 -5.43 -3.72
C LEU A 64 2.03 -6.31 -2.60
N GLY A 65 1.14 -6.83 -1.76
CA GLY A 65 1.53 -7.69 -0.67
C GLY A 65 0.49 -8.76 -0.36
N THR A 66 0.79 -9.57 0.63
CA THR A 66 -0.08 -10.67 1.06
C THR A 66 -0.66 -10.38 2.44
N SER A 67 -1.98 -10.51 2.57
CA SER A 67 -2.72 -10.38 3.81
C SER A 67 -2.40 -11.51 4.79
N VAL A 68 -2.84 -11.41 6.05
CA VAL A 68 -2.55 -12.49 7.04
C VAL A 68 -3.28 -13.79 6.71
N VAL A 69 -4.33 -13.73 5.90
CA VAL A 69 -5.09 -14.88 5.41
C VAL A 69 -4.66 -15.34 4.01
N GLY A 70 -3.51 -14.87 3.50
CA GLY A 70 -2.94 -15.34 2.23
C GLY A 70 -3.55 -14.70 0.97
N ARG A 71 -4.32 -13.61 1.08
CA ARG A 71 -4.89 -12.92 -0.09
C ARG A 71 -3.93 -11.87 -0.61
N GLN A 72 -3.77 -11.75 -1.92
CA GLN A 72 -3.03 -10.65 -2.52
C GLN A 72 -3.85 -9.36 -2.45
N ILE A 73 -3.24 -8.32 -1.91
CA ILE A 73 -3.87 -7.02 -1.70
C ILE A 73 -2.94 -5.89 -2.15
N HIS A 74 -3.54 -4.81 -2.59
CA HIS A 74 -2.89 -3.56 -2.89
C HIS A 74 -3.02 -2.61 -1.71
N VAL A 75 -1.91 -2.05 -1.25
CA VAL A 75 -1.87 -1.07 -0.17
C VAL A 75 -1.25 0.22 -0.71
N VAL A 76 -1.99 1.31 -0.60
CA VAL A 76 -1.46 2.66 -0.86
C VAL A 76 -0.95 3.19 0.47
N CYS A 77 0.34 3.53 0.52
CA CYS A 77 0.97 4.08 1.70
C CYS A 77 2.00 5.14 1.36
N GLY A 78 2.22 6.08 2.27
CA GLY A 78 3.18 7.17 2.12
C GLY A 78 4.03 7.37 3.37
N ILE A 79 5.12 8.11 3.23
CA ILE A 79 5.99 8.46 4.36
C ILE A 79 5.93 9.98 4.55
N GLY A 80 5.45 10.40 5.72
CA GLY A 80 5.31 11.81 6.07
C GLY A 80 5.78 12.06 7.49
N SER A 81 6.59 13.11 7.71
CA SER A 81 7.12 13.47 9.03
C SER A 81 7.76 12.30 9.81
N GLY A 82 8.42 11.38 9.09
CA GLY A 82 9.05 10.19 9.68
C GLY A 82 8.06 9.10 10.15
N ARG A 83 6.84 9.09 9.63
CA ARG A 83 5.79 8.12 9.96
C ARG A 83 5.24 7.45 8.70
N LEU A 84 4.81 6.20 8.83
CA LEU A 84 4.17 5.46 7.76
C LEU A 84 2.67 5.73 7.75
N GLY A 85 2.18 6.44 6.74
CA GLY A 85 0.75 6.65 6.51
C GLY A 85 0.15 5.52 5.68
N LEU A 86 -0.79 4.76 6.24
CA LEU A 86 -1.62 3.82 5.48
C LEU A 86 -2.84 4.58 4.94
N ILE A 87 -2.94 4.73 3.62
CA ILE A 87 -3.96 5.57 2.98
C ILE A 87 -5.20 4.74 2.63
N THR A 88 -5.02 3.60 1.97
CA THR A 88 -6.11 2.65 1.67
C THR A 88 -5.56 1.28 1.30
N ALA A 89 -6.40 0.25 1.34
CA ALA A 89 -6.10 -1.06 0.79
C ALA A 89 -7.29 -1.66 0.05
N TYR A 90 -7.03 -2.46 -0.97
CA TYR A 90 -8.05 -3.12 -1.79
C TYR A 90 -7.55 -4.43 -2.42
N ILE A 91 -8.49 -5.28 -2.84
CA ILE A 91 -8.18 -6.45 -3.66
C ILE A 91 -8.00 -5.99 -5.11
N PRO A 92 -6.87 -6.32 -5.78
CA PRO A 92 -6.65 -5.90 -7.17
C PRO A 92 -7.75 -6.43 -8.09
N ASP A 93 -8.32 -5.51 -8.86
CA ASP A 93 -9.38 -5.80 -9.83
C ASP A 93 -8.78 -6.42 -11.11
N PRO A 94 -9.15 -7.65 -11.49
CA PRO A 94 -8.62 -8.30 -12.69
C PRO A 94 -9.00 -7.56 -13.99
N ALA A 95 -9.96 -6.64 -13.99
CA ALA A 95 -10.22 -5.77 -15.13
C ALA A 95 -9.14 -4.69 -15.30
N LYS A 96 -8.48 -4.28 -14.21
CA LYS A 96 -7.48 -3.20 -14.17
C LYS A 96 -6.04 -3.70 -14.11
N TRP A 97 -5.84 -4.94 -13.66
CA TRP A 97 -4.51 -5.51 -13.43
C TRP A 97 -4.31 -6.78 -14.25
N ALA A 98 -3.09 -6.96 -14.75
CA ALA A 98 -2.66 -8.20 -15.39
C ALA A 98 -2.62 -9.36 -14.37
N PRO A 99 -2.50 -10.63 -14.81
CA PRO A 99 -2.48 -11.78 -13.91
C PRO A 99 -1.34 -11.76 -12.89
N ASP A 100 -0.29 -10.96 -13.12
CA ASP A 100 0.80 -10.74 -12.16
C ASP A 100 0.38 -9.86 -10.96
N LEU A 101 -0.76 -9.19 -11.05
CA LEU A 101 -1.27 -8.17 -10.11
C LEU A 101 -0.36 -6.95 -9.93
N LYS A 102 0.68 -6.80 -10.76
CA LYS A 102 1.66 -5.69 -10.69
C LYS A 102 1.50 -4.72 -11.86
N THR A 103 1.09 -5.24 -13.02
CA THR A 103 1.03 -4.47 -14.25
C THR A 103 -0.40 -3.98 -14.48
N ARG A 104 -0.58 -2.67 -14.63
CA ARG A 104 -1.88 -2.12 -15.04
C ARG A 104 -2.19 -2.54 -16.47
N LYS A 105 -3.42 -3.01 -16.70
CA LYS A 105 -3.98 -3.08 -18.04
C LYS A 105 -4.23 -1.64 -18.47
N GLU A 106 -3.59 -1.19 -19.54
CA GLU A 106 -4.00 0.06 -20.18
C GLU A 106 -5.48 -0.11 -20.55
N SER A 107 -6.33 0.76 -20.01
CA SER A 107 -7.67 0.91 -20.55
C SER A 107 -7.48 1.28 -22.01
N ALA A 108 -7.78 0.37 -22.94
CA ALA A 108 -7.87 0.71 -24.35
C ALA A 108 -8.79 1.93 -24.44
N ARG A 109 -8.21 3.07 -24.82
CA ARG A 109 -8.88 4.35 -24.88
C ARG A 109 -9.99 4.34 -25.93
#